data_AF-A0A5P9WFJ8-F1
#
_entry.id   AF-A0A5P9WFJ8-F1
#
_cell.length_a   1.000
_cell.length_b   1.000
_cell.length_c   1.000
_cell.angle_alpha   90.00
_cell.angle_beta   90.00
_cell.angle_gamma   90.00
#
_symmetry.space_group_name_H-M   'P 1'
#
loop_
_entity.id
_entity.type
_entity.pdbx_description
1 polymer ?
#
loop_
_entity_poly.entity_id
_entity_poly.type
_entity_poly.pdbx_seq_one_letter_code
_entity_poly.pdbx_strand_id
1 'polypeptide(L)'
;MNSQHFSERLLASDGWVTVWESSDDTSYEAAQQVLIRSALVTPEKARALALALQTAPSYMAFRIPNADDSEYQFDTPGFQLTGWIAVPDGREGQDNRDPLAGGVRYPPYRPVEEFVGLLGLEPDADMREWARADGLALRSTVWDDTAATSSDRVTGTEGQRLEIRCDALQEVLSLTGRSMIVEVMIDRTHKDHNEPYSVRYDQDDDESLPPPRERSYKIYLFDDSGRCGEL
;
A
#
# COMPACT_ATOMS: atom_id res chain seq x y z
N MET A 1 -14.12 -7.86 -10.81
CA MET A 1 -13.24 -6.69 -10.66
C MET A 1 -12.29 -6.61 -11.84
N ASN A 2 -12.35 -5.53 -12.62
CA ASN A 2 -11.52 -5.34 -13.81
C ASN A 2 -10.05 -5.12 -13.39
N SER A 3 -9.11 -5.86 -13.99
CA SER A 3 -7.65 -5.73 -13.76
C SER A 3 -7.15 -4.29 -13.86
N GLN A 4 -7.81 -3.51 -14.71
CA GLN A 4 -7.56 -2.11 -14.94
C GLN A 4 -7.60 -1.24 -13.67
N HIS A 5 -8.47 -1.53 -12.70
CA HIS A 5 -8.56 -0.73 -11.48
C HIS A 5 -7.34 -0.88 -10.56
N PHE A 6 -6.71 -2.05 -10.56
CA PHE A 6 -5.52 -2.30 -9.75
C PHE A 6 -4.30 -1.60 -10.37
N SER A 7 -4.14 -1.70 -11.69
CA SER A 7 -3.02 -1.04 -12.39
C SER A 7 -3.15 0.47 -12.37
N GLU A 8 -4.37 1.03 -12.44
CA GLU A 8 -4.61 2.48 -12.30
C GLU A 8 -4.22 3.03 -10.92
N ARG A 9 -4.27 2.21 -9.86
CA ARG A 9 -3.83 2.63 -8.51
C ARG A 9 -2.32 2.48 -8.30
N LEU A 10 -1.72 1.48 -8.95
CA LEU A 10 -0.28 1.25 -8.90
C LEU A 10 0.50 2.24 -9.77
N LEU A 11 0.05 2.47 -11.01
CA LEU A 11 0.72 3.28 -12.02
C LEU A 11 -0.02 4.60 -12.18
N ALA A 12 0.43 5.63 -11.47
CA ALA A 12 -0.13 6.96 -11.63
C ALA A 12 0.25 7.55 -13.00
N SER A 13 -0.64 8.39 -13.54
CA SER A 13 -0.68 8.82 -14.95
C SER A 13 0.58 9.53 -15.47
N ASP A 14 1.46 9.98 -14.57
CA ASP A 14 2.58 10.86 -14.87
C ASP A 14 3.96 10.18 -14.72
N GLY A 15 4.04 8.85 -14.76
CA GLY A 15 5.31 8.12 -14.57
C GLY A 15 5.72 7.99 -13.10
N TRP A 16 4.71 7.92 -12.24
CA TRP A 16 4.86 7.65 -10.82
C TRP A 16 4.31 6.26 -10.51
N VAL A 17 4.98 5.57 -9.59
CA VAL A 17 4.57 4.27 -9.08
C VAL A 17 4.27 4.42 -7.61
N THR A 18 3.07 4.01 -7.20
CA THR A 18 2.72 3.94 -5.79
C THR A 18 3.42 2.74 -5.16
N VAL A 19 4.29 2.98 -4.20
CA VAL A 19 5.10 1.93 -3.54
C VAL A 19 4.58 1.58 -2.15
N TRP A 20 3.80 2.48 -1.55
CA TRP A 20 3.15 2.24 -0.27
C TRP A 20 1.90 3.11 -0.16
N GLU A 21 0.74 2.52 0.15
CA GLU A 21 -0.50 3.28 0.33
C GLU A 21 -1.38 2.65 1.39
N SER A 22 -1.99 3.48 2.24
CA SER A 22 -3.12 3.09 3.07
C SER A 22 -4.14 4.20 2.97
N SER A 23 -5.29 3.93 2.37
CA SER A 23 -6.33 4.94 2.23
C SER A 23 -7.73 4.35 2.29
N ASP A 24 -8.65 5.15 2.79
CA ASP A 24 -10.05 4.84 2.91
C ASP A 24 -10.87 5.93 2.21
N ASP A 25 -11.92 5.52 1.51
CA ASP A 25 -12.90 6.39 0.84
C ASP A 25 -14.28 5.93 1.27
N THR A 26 -14.94 6.74 2.10
CA THR A 26 -16.23 6.43 2.68
C THR A 26 -17.29 7.42 2.23
N SER A 27 -18.33 6.90 1.60
CA SER A 27 -19.56 7.62 1.29
C SER A 27 -20.73 7.05 2.09
N TYR A 28 -21.91 7.62 1.89
CA TYR A 28 -23.14 7.11 2.51
C TYR A 28 -23.48 5.67 2.08
N GLU A 29 -23.22 5.36 0.82
CA GLU A 29 -23.68 4.15 0.12
C GLU A 29 -22.58 3.09 -0.01
N ALA A 30 -21.31 3.51 0.00
CA ALA A 30 -20.18 2.64 -0.24
C ALA A 30 -18.95 3.05 0.56
N ALA A 31 -18.10 2.08 0.86
CA ALA A 31 -16.77 2.29 1.40
C ALA A 31 -15.76 1.52 0.54
N GLN A 32 -14.57 2.10 0.36
CA GLN A 32 -13.45 1.48 -0.32
C GLN A 32 -12.19 1.65 0.51
N GLN A 33 -11.48 0.55 0.73
CA GLN A 33 -10.16 0.56 1.32
C GLN A 33 -9.12 0.17 0.26
N VAL A 34 -7.98 0.86 0.24
CA VAL A 34 -6.86 0.57 -0.64
C VAL A 34 -5.61 0.36 0.19
N LEU A 35 -4.92 -0.76 -0.05
CA LEU A 35 -3.60 -1.01 0.50
C LEU A 35 -2.64 -1.32 -0.64
N ILE A 36 -1.52 -0.59 -0.68
CA ILE A 36 -0.38 -0.91 -1.55
C ILE A 36 0.83 -1.16 -0.67
N ARG A 37 1.50 -2.29 -0.87
CA ARG A 37 2.66 -2.71 -0.08
C ARG A 37 3.73 -3.23 -1.02
N SER A 38 4.96 -2.76 -0.86
CA SER A 38 6.09 -3.19 -1.70
C SER A 38 7.30 -3.63 -0.88
N ALA A 39 8.01 -4.64 -1.40
CA ALA A 39 9.26 -5.10 -0.82
C ALA A 39 10.24 -5.49 -1.93
N LEU A 40 11.53 -5.41 -1.61
CA LEU A 40 12.59 -5.86 -2.49
C LEU A 40 12.81 -7.35 -2.31
N VAL A 41 13.00 -8.07 -3.42
CA VAL A 41 13.12 -9.52 -3.45
C VAL A 41 14.25 -9.96 -4.38
N THR A 42 14.90 -11.08 -4.04
CA THR A 42 15.87 -11.76 -4.91
C THR A 42 15.23 -12.11 -6.27
N PRO A 43 15.77 -11.59 -7.40
CA PRO A 43 15.15 -11.74 -8.73
C PRO A 43 14.85 -13.19 -9.13
N GLU A 44 15.75 -14.13 -8.83
CA GLU A 44 15.64 -15.54 -9.20
C GLU A 44 14.43 -16.24 -8.56
N LYS A 45 13.94 -15.72 -7.43
CA LYS A 45 12.80 -16.27 -6.68
C LYS A 45 11.55 -15.40 -6.77
N ALA A 46 11.68 -14.18 -7.28
CA ALA A 46 10.61 -13.18 -7.28
C ALA A 46 9.34 -13.68 -7.99
N ARG A 47 9.48 -14.29 -9.17
CA ARG A 47 8.33 -14.84 -9.92
C ARG A 47 7.62 -15.98 -9.17
N ALA A 48 8.38 -16.87 -8.55
CA ALA A 48 7.81 -17.99 -7.79
C ALA A 48 7.06 -17.49 -6.54
N LEU A 49 7.63 -16.53 -5.82
CA LEU A 49 6.97 -15.87 -4.69
C LEU A 49 5.68 -15.19 -5.15
N ALA A 50 5.75 -14.38 -6.20
CA ALA A 50 4.63 -13.60 -6.67
C ALA A 50 3.45 -14.49 -7.14
N LEU A 51 3.73 -15.63 -7.79
CA LEU A 51 2.70 -16.64 -8.08
C LEU A 51 2.11 -17.27 -6.82
N ALA A 52 2.95 -17.63 -5.84
CA ALA A 52 2.48 -18.20 -4.58
C ALA A 52 1.52 -17.24 -3.86
N LEU A 53 1.91 -15.96 -3.73
CA LEU A 53 1.08 -14.91 -3.14
C LEU A 53 -0.21 -14.68 -3.95
N GLN A 54 -0.13 -14.64 -5.28
CA GLN A 54 -1.31 -14.46 -6.14
C GLN A 54 -2.31 -15.62 -6.02
N THR A 55 -1.86 -16.82 -5.65
CA THR A 55 -2.70 -18.01 -5.44
C THR A 55 -3.15 -18.19 -3.99
N ALA A 56 -2.70 -17.33 -3.07
CA ALA A 56 -3.07 -17.43 -1.66
C ALA A 56 -4.60 -17.29 -1.48
N PRO A 57 -5.18 -17.98 -0.48
CA PRO A 57 -6.62 -18.00 -0.27
C PRO A 57 -7.19 -16.62 0.09
N SER A 58 -6.37 -15.74 0.66
CA SER A 58 -6.74 -14.38 1.07
C SER A 58 -5.48 -13.51 1.17
N TYR A 59 -5.63 -12.19 1.01
CA TYR A 59 -4.58 -11.21 1.30
C TYR A 59 -4.13 -11.26 2.77
N MET A 60 -5.00 -11.73 3.67
CA MET A 60 -4.68 -11.90 5.09
C MET A 60 -3.77 -13.11 5.38
N ALA A 61 -3.52 -13.97 4.37
CA ALA A 61 -2.71 -15.18 4.54
C ALA A 61 -1.20 -14.92 4.44
N PHE A 62 -0.80 -13.73 4.01
CA PHE A 62 0.59 -13.31 3.89
C PHE A 62 0.70 -11.82 4.22
N ARG A 63 1.94 -11.30 4.22
CA ARG A 63 2.21 -9.88 4.38
C ARG A 63 3.46 -9.51 3.61
N ILE A 64 3.41 -8.39 2.91
CA ILE A 64 4.60 -7.73 2.36
C ILE A 64 5.21 -6.82 3.45
N PRO A 65 6.48 -7.03 3.86
CA PRO A 65 7.06 -6.34 5.01
C PRO A 65 7.37 -4.87 4.71
N ASN A 66 7.21 -4.03 5.73
CA ASN A 66 7.89 -2.73 5.78
C ASN A 66 9.31 -2.90 6.35
N ALA A 67 10.10 -1.83 6.40
CA ALA A 67 11.50 -1.91 6.83
C ALA A 67 11.69 -2.31 8.31
N ASP A 68 10.69 -2.06 9.15
CA ASP A 68 10.71 -2.36 10.58
C ASP A 68 10.07 -3.73 10.90
N ASP A 69 9.49 -4.41 9.90
CA ASP A 69 8.74 -5.67 10.07
C ASP A 69 9.69 -6.89 10.07
N SER A 70 10.60 -6.95 11.04
CA SER A 70 11.68 -7.95 11.08
C SER A 70 11.20 -9.41 11.07
N GLU A 71 9.98 -9.68 11.52
CA GLU A 71 9.39 -11.03 11.54
C GLU A 71 8.97 -11.52 10.14
N TYR A 72 8.70 -10.60 9.22
CA TYR A 72 8.25 -10.88 7.85
C TYR A 72 9.30 -10.55 6.79
N GLN A 73 10.47 -10.09 7.22
CA GLN A 73 11.66 -9.98 6.38
C GLN A 73 12.45 -11.29 6.41
N PHE A 74 13.03 -11.64 5.26
CA PHE A 74 13.82 -12.84 5.11
C PHE A 74 15.20 -12.47 4.60
N ASP A 75 16.24 -12.91 5.30
CA ASP A 75 17.63 -12.82 4.86
C ASP A 75 18.29 -14.20 4.97
N THR A 76 18.14 -15.00 3.93
CA THR A 76 18.67 -16.37 3.89
C THR A 76 19.50 -16.59 2.62
N PRO A 77 20.50 -17.48 2.63
CA PRO A 77 21.29 -17.77 1.44
C PRO A 77 20.42 -18.14 0.23
N GLY A 78 20.47 -17.33 -0.82
CA GLY A 78 19.71 -17.54 -2.06
C GLY A 78 18.26 -17.04 -2.05
N PHE A 79 17.80 -16.42 -0.96
CA PHE A 79 16.50 -15.76 -0.91
C PHE A 79 16.48 -14.64 0.14
N GLN A 80 16.19 -13.42 -0.32
CA GLN A 80 15.97 -12.28 0.54
C GLN A 80 14.67 -11.58 0.14
N LEU A 81 13.92 -11.14 1.15
CA LEU A 81 12.73 -10.30 1.07
C LEU A 81 12.88 -9.19 2.11
N THR A 82 13.06 -7.97 1.66
CA THR A 82 13.44 -6.83 2.51
C THR A 82 12.45 -5.69 2.33
N GLY A 83 11.92 -5.19 3.44
CA GLY A 83 11.11 -3.98 3.44
C GLY A 83 12.01 -2.76 3.33
N TRP A 84 11.61 -1.77 2.55
CA TRP A 84 12.43 -0.59 2.26
C TRP A 84 11.72 0.73 2.60
N ILE A 85 10.47 0.64 3.03
CA ILE A 85 9.65 1.76 3.46
C ILE A 85 9.58 1.77 4.98
N ALA A 86 9.95 2.88 5.60
CA ALA A 86 9.68 3.14 7.00
C ALA A 86 8.22 3.55 7.16
N VAL A 87 7.52 2.84 8.04
CA VAL A 87 6.14 3.13 8.41
C VAL A 87 6.16 3.60 9.86
N PRO A 88 5.75 4.84 10.15
CA PRO A 88 5.69 5.33 11.53
C PRO A 88 4.91 4.35 12.39
N ASP A 89 5.52 3.90 13.48
CA ASP A 89 4.80 3.11 14.48
C ASP A 89 3.66 3.98 14.98
N GLY A 90 2.43 3.46 14.98
CA GLY A 90 1.20 4.22 15.26
C GLY A 90 1.11 4.85 16.65
N ARG A 91 2.21 4.98 17.39
CA ARG A 91 2.39 5.89 18.51
C ARG A 91 2.27 7.31 17.99
N GLU A 92 1.04 7.78 18.05
CA GLU A 92 0.69 9.18 17.88
C GLU A 92 1.62 10.07 18.70
N GLY A 93 2.42 10.86 18.00
CA GLY A 93 3.26 11.88 18.60
C GLY A 93 2.43 12.96 19.31
N GLN A 94 3.08 14.04 19.73
CA GLN A 94 2.36 15.16 20.36
C GLN A 94 1.31 15.78 19.42
N ASP A 95 1.48 15.61 18.11
CA ASP A 95 0.62 16.13 17.05
C ASP A 95 -0.81 15.57 17.09
N ASN A 96 -1.07 14.41 17.69
CA ASN A 96 -2.45 13.93 17.88
C ASN A 96 -3.26 14.81 18.84
N ARG A 97 -2.59 15.66 19.62
CA ARG A 97 -3.26 16.67 20.46
C ARG A 97 -3.40 18.02 19.77
N ASP A 98 -2.88 18.18 18.55
CA ASP A 98 -3.03 19.40 17.78
C ASP A 98 -4.42 19.41 17.10
N PRO A 99 -5.33 20.32 17.49
CA PRO A 99 -6.64 20.43 16.87
C PRO A 99 -6.58 20.84 15.39
N LEU A 100 -5.43 21.33 14.92
CA LEU A 100 -5.19 21.71 13.53
C LEU A 100 -4.57 20.59 12.69
N ALA A 101 -4.15 19.47 13.30
CA ALA A 101 -3.53 18.37 12.56
C ALA A 101 -4.51 17.66 11.63
N GLY A 102 -5.82 17.69 11.93
CA GLY A 102 -6.88 17.19 11.04
C GLY A 102 -6.58 15.79 10.50
N GLY A 103 -6.21 14.85 11.37
CA GLY A 103 -5.91 13.45 11.00
C GLY A 103 -4.57 13.21 10.28
N VAL A 104 -3.88 14.27 9.84
CA VAL A 104 -2.57 14.18 9.18
C VAL A 104 -1.51 13.72 10.18
N ARG A 105 -0.90 12.57 9.91
CA ARG A 105 0.17 12.02 10.77
C ARG A 105 1.54 12.48 10.28
N TYR A 106 2.40 12.80 11.24
CA TYR A 106 3.82 13.03 11.02
C TYR A 106 4.65 12.09 11.92
N PRO A 107 5.78 11.55 11.43
CA PRO A 107 6.24 11.62 10.05
C PRO A 107 5.34 10.82 9.09
N PRO A 108 5.38 11.09 7.77
CA PRO A 108 4.64 10.29 6.80
C PRO A 108 5.42 9.01 6.41
N TYR A 109 4.84 8.17 5.56
CA TYR A 109 5.57 7.08 4.92
C TYR A 109 6.78 7.61 4.15
N ARG A 110 7.92 6.94 4.29
CA ARG A 110 9.20 7.38 3.71
C ARG A 110 10.10 6.20 3.34
N PRO A 111 10.99 6.35 2.35
CA PRO A 111 12.08 5.40 2.17
C PRO A 111 12.97 5.37 3.42
N VAL A 112 13.60 4.23 3.74
CA VAL A 112 14.64 4.21 4.78
C VAL A 112 15.90 4.95 4.33
N GLU A 113 16.68 5.45 5.29
CA GLU A 113 17.87 6.28 5.05
C GLU A 113 18.89 5.62 4.12
N GLU A 114 19.00 4.29 4.16
CA GLU A 114 19.85 3.53 3.24
C GLU A 114 19.51 3.81 1.77
N PHE A 115 18.22 3.82 1.39
CA PHE A 115 17.80 4.09 0.01
C PHE A 115 17.89 5.57 -0.35
N VAL A 116 17.66 6.45 0.63
CA VAL A 116 17.88 7.90 0.45
C VAL A 116 19.35 8.16 0.12
N GLY A 117 20.27 7.55 0.87
CA GLY A 117 21.71 7.66 0.64
C GLY A 117 22.16 6.98 -0.66
N LEU A 118 21.60 5.81 -0.99
CA LEU A 118 21.91 5.08 -2.22
C LEU A 118 21.60 5.90 -3.48
N LEU A 119 20.47 6.63 -3.48
CA LEU A 119 20.03 7.46 -4.60
C LEU A 119 20.56 8.90 -4.56
N GLY A 120 21.28 9.27 -3.49
CA GLY A 120 21.77 10.64 -3.27
C GLY A 120 20.65 11.66 -3.15
N LEU A 121 19.56 11.29 -2.46
CA LEU A 121 18.39 12.14 -2.29
C LEU A 121 18.47 13.00 -1.03
N GLU A 122 17.91 14.20 -1.12
CA GLU A 122 17.74 15.11 0.00
C GLU A 122 16.25 15.25 0.32
N PRO A 123 15.83 14.98 1.58
CA PRO A 123 14.47 15.22 2.00
C PRO A 123 14.21 16.73 2.17
N ASP A 124 12.98 17.16 1.91
CA ASP A 124 12.48 18.46 2.36
C ASP A 124 12.27 18.50 3.88
N ALA A 125 11.93 19.68 4.42
CA ALA A 125 11.76 19.88 5.85
C ALA A 125 10.65 19.02 6.47
N ASP A 126 9.62 18.70 5.69
CA ASP A 126 8.42 17.99 6.14
C ASP A 126 8.47 16.48 5.85
N MET A 127 9.57 15.98 5.28
CA MET A 127 9.74 14.59 4.83
C MET A 127 8.62 14.14 3.87
N ARG A 128 8.16 15.06 3.02
CA ARG A 128 7.15 14.83 1.99
C ARG A 128 7.76 14.68 0.62
N GLU A 129 8.94 15.24 0.39
CA GLU A 129 9.59 15.25 -0.92
C GLU A 129 11.05 14.83 -0.77
N TRP A 130 11.51 13.95 -1.66
CA TRP A 130 12.93 13.59 -1.78
C TRP A 130 13.39 13.91 -3.18
N ALA A 131 14.31 14.86 -3.27
CA ALA A 131 14.80 15.39 -4.53
C ALA A 131 16.33 15.29 -4.62
N ARG A 132 16.84 15.39 -5.84
CA ARG A 132 18.26 15.63 -6.13
C ARG A 132 18.37 16.62 -7.30
N ALA A 133 19.58 16.87 -7.78
CA ALA A 133 19.82 17.90 -8.80
C ALA A 133 19.00 17.75 -10.10
N ASP A 134 18.58 16.53 -10.44
CA ASP A 134 17.80 16.23 -11.66
C ASP A 134 16.27 16.30 -11.45
N GLY A 135 15.80 16.47 -10.21
CA GLY A 135 14.38 16.65 -9.89
C GLY A 135 13.90 15.87 -8.68
N LEU A 136 12.57 15.80 -8.56
CA LEU A 136 11.87 15.09 -7.49
C LEU A 136 11.80 13.59 -7.80
N ALA A 137 12.29 12.75 -6.88
CA ALA A 137 12.34 11.30 -7.05
C ALA A 137 11.24 10.56 -6.27
N LEU A 138 10.92 11.01 -5.06
CA LEU A 138 9.82 10.47 -4.25
C LEU A 138 8.94 11.58 -3.70
N ARG A 139 7.66 11.28 -3.53
CA ARG A 139 6.70 12.15 -2.83
C ARG A 139 5.81 11.34 -1.89
N SER A 140 5.56 11.89 -0.72
CA SER A 140 4.66 11.36 0.29
C SER A 140 3.48 12.32 0.47
N THR A 141 2.28 11.81 0.22
CA THR A 141 1.02 12.54 0.36
C THR A 141 0.28 11.99 1.56
N VAL A 142 -0.13 12.87 2.47
CA VAL A 142 -1.04 12.54 3.57
C VAL A 142 -2.24 13.47 3.46
N TRP A 143 -3.44 12.91 3.53
CA TRP A 143 -4.67 13.68 3.44
C TRP A 143 -5.74 13.10 4.36
N ASP A 144 -6.64 13.98 4.77
CA ASP A 144 -7.88 13.66 5.46
C ASP A 144 -8.86 14.79 5.11
N ASP A 145 -9.86 14.46 4.30
CA ASP A 145 -11.00 15.33 4.01
C ASP A 145 -12.30 14.75 4.60
N THR A 146 -12.17 13.94 5.65
CA THR A 146 -13.32 13.37 6.34
C THR A 146 -14.09 14.43 7.11
N ALA A 147 -15.41 14.29 7.08
CA ALA A 147 -16.34 15.17 7.76
C ALA A 147 -17.42 14.37 8.45
N ALA A 148 -17.75 14.81 9.67
CA ALA A 148 -18.95 14.34 10.36
C ALA A 148 -20.19 14.88 9.65
N THR A 149 -21.09 13.98 9.31
CA THR A 149 -22.40 14.30 8.76
C THR A 149 -23.40 14.57 9.88
N SER A 150 -24.58 15.12 9.55
CA SER A 150 -25.66 15.37 10.52
C SER A 150 -26.21 14.11 11.20
N SER A 151 -25.81 12.91 10.76
CA SER A 151 -26.20 11.62 11.31
C SER A 151 -25.08 10.93 12.11
N ASP A 152 -24.07 11.67 12.58
CA ASP A 152 -22.86 11.17 13.24
C ASP A 152 -22.07 10.13 12.43
N ARG A 153 -22.30 10.08 11.11
CA ARG A 153 -21.51 9.26 10.17
C ARG A 153 -20.35 10.08 9.67
N VAL A 154 -19.18 9.46 9.55
CA VAL A 154 -18.00 10.06 8.92
C VAL A 154 -18.01 9.68 7.44
N THR A 155 -17.86 10.68 6.57
CA THR A 155 -17.72 10.51 5.11
C THR A 155 -16.56 11.34 4.61
N GLY A 156 -15.98 10.96 3.48
CA GLY A 156 -14.79 11.57 2.92
C GLY A 156 -13.69 10.52 2.71
N THR A 157 -12.50 11.02 2.45
CA THR A 157 -11.31 10.24 2.15
C THR A 157 -10.19 10.58 3.14
N GLU A 158 -9.47 9.56 3.55
CA GLU A 158 -8.27 9.75 4.36
C GLU A 158 -7.21 8.77 3.88
N GLY A 159 -5.94 9.12 4.09
CA GLY A 159 -4.88 8.18 3.78
C GLY A 159 -3.50 8.77 3.71
N GLN A 160 -2.58 7.87 3.40
CA GLN A 160 -1.19 8.15 3.14
C GLN A 160 -0.72 7.37 1.93
N ARG A 161 0.06 8.01 1.08
CA ARG A 161 0.62 7.43 -0.13
C ARG A 161 2.06 7.87 -0.31
N LEU A 162 2.95 6.92 -0.55
CA LEU A 162 4.30 7.16 -1.01
C LEU A 162 4.41 6.71 -2.48
N GLU A 163 4.87 7.63 -3.32
CA GLU A 163 5.09 7.41 -4.74
C GLU A 163 6.56 7.65 -5.08
N ILE A 164 7.08 6.87 -6.03
CA ILE A 164 8.42 7.01 -6.60
C ILE A 164 8.31 7.22 -8.11
N ARG A 165 9.21 8.01 -8.69
CA ARG A 165 9.34 8.12 -10.14
C ARG A 165 9.82 6.80 -10.75
N CYS A 166 9.37 6.47 -11.96
CA CYS A 166 9.79 5.23 -12.63
C CYS A 166 11.32 5.13 -12.84
N ASP A 167 12.00 6.24 -13.14
CA ASP A 167 13.45 6.30 -13.31
C ASP A 167 14.20 6.07 -11.99
N ALA A 168 13.77 6.72 -10.91
CA ALA A 168 14.29 6.48 -9.57
C ALA A 168 14.04 5.03 -9.10
N LEU A 169 12.87 4.47 -9.39
CA LEU A 169 12.58 3.06 -9.09
C LEU A 169 13.52 2.12 -9.86
N GLN A 170 13.70 2.34 -11.16
CA GLN A 170 14.65 1.55 -11.95
C GLN A 170 16.07 1.65 -11.37
N GLU A 171 16.48 2.83 -10.92
CA GLU A 171 17.78 3.04 -10.28
C GLU A 171 17.91 2.23 -8.98
N VAL A 172 16.90 2.24 -8.09
CA VAL A 172 16.87 1.40 -6.88
C VAL A 172 17.06 -0.08 -7.23
N LEU A 173 16.28 -0.59 -8.18
CA LEU A 173 16.30 -2.01 -8.53
C LEU A 173 17.63 -2.42 -9.16
N SER A 174 18.19 -1.57 -10.02
CA SER A 174 19.48 -1.82 -10.66
C SER A 174 20.67 -1.75 -9.68
N LEU A 175 20.72 -0.74 -8.80
CA LEU A 175 21.81 -0.57 -7.84
C LEU A 175 21.81 -1.66 -6.77
N THR A 176 20.64 -2.16 -6.41
CA THR A 176 20.51 -3.24 -5.43
C THR A 176 20.59 -4.64 -6.05
N GLY A 177 20.47 -4.76 -7.37
CA GLY A 177 20.35 -6.04 -8.06
C GLY A 177 19.09 -6.81 -7.63
N ARG A 178 18.00 -6.10 -7.33
CA ARG A 178 16.74 -6.66 -6.81
C ARG A 178 15.62 -6.53 -7.81
N SER A 179 14.59 -7.34 -7.61
CA SER A 179 13.25 -7.08 -8.15
C SER A 179 12.36 -6.54 -7.04
N MET A 180 11.24 -5.92 -7.38
CA MET A 180 10.26 -5.46 -6.39
C MET A 180 8.93 -6.18 -6.59
N ILE A 181 8.42 -6.75 -5.51
CA ILE A 181 7.06 -7.29 -5.45
C ILE A 181 6.13 -6.24 -4.87
N VAL A 182 4.95 -6.09 -5.46
CA VAL A 182 3.92 -5.16 -4.99
C VAL A 182 2.60 -5.88 -4.83
N GLU A 183 2.01 -5.78 -3.65
CA GLU A 183 0.63 -6.13 -3.39
C GLU A 183 -0.24 -4.89 -3.58
N VAL A 184 -1.31 -5.02 -4.37
CA VAL A 184 -2.36 -4.01 -4.51
C VAL A 184 -3.67 -4.65 -4.06
N MET A 185 -4.21 -4.17 -2.95
CA MET A 185 -5.49 -4.57 -2.40
C MET A 185 -6.48 -3.40 -2.50
N ILE A 186 -7.68 -3.69 -2.99
CA ILE A 186 -8.82 -2.80 -3.05
C ILE A 186 -10.04 -3.58 -2.57
N ASP A 187 -10.49 -3.29 -1.34
CA ASP A 187 -11.71 -3.85 -0.77
C ASP A 187 -12.84 -2.84 -0.91
N ARG A 188 -14.03 -3.31 -1.30
CA ARG A 188 -15.20 -2.46 -1.53
C ARG A 188 -16.41 -3.05 -0.85
N THR A 189 -17.07 -2.23 -0.05
CA THR A 189 -18.34 -2.57 0.60
C THR A 189 -19.42 -1.64 0.07
N HIS A 190 -20.50 -2.21 -0.46
CA HIS A 190 -21.74 -1.48 -0.72
C HIS A 190 -22.73 -1.75 0.41
N LYS A 191 -23.35 -0.69 0.92
CA LYS A 191 -24.48 -0.82 1.86
C LYS A 191 -25.73 -1.02 1.03
N ASP A 192 -26.09 -2.26 0.74
CA ASP A 192 -27.39 -2.54 0.12
C ASP A 192 -28.52 -2.03 1.04
N HIS A 193 -29.35 -1.13 0.53
CA HIS A 193 -30.55 -0.62 1.23
C HIS A 193 -31.66 -1.67 1.40
N ASN A 194 -31.42 -2.94 1.02
CA ASN A 194 -32.46 -3.96 0.90
C ASN A 194 -32.19 -5.25 1.68
N GLU A 195 -31.22 -5.26 2.60
CA GLU A 195 -31.09 -6.31 3.61
C GLU A 195 -31.90 -5.87 4.86
N PRO A 196 -33.12 -6.38 5.08
CA PRO A 196 -33.86 -6.09 6.29
C PRO A 196 -33.04 -6.56 7.50
N TYR A 197 -33.08 -5.76 8.57
CA TYR A 197 -32.39 -5.93 9.86
C TYR A 197 -32.75 -7.21 10.65
N SER A 198 -33.32 -8.22 10.00
CA SER A 198 -33.82 -9.47 10.58
C SER A 198 -33.21 -10.70 9.91
N VAL A 199 -31.88 -10.77 9.82
CA VAL A 199 -31.14 -12.05 9.65
C VAL A 199 -29.86 -11.99 10.49
N ARG A 200 -29.99 -11.80 11.81
CA ARG A 200 -28.85 -11.95 12.75
C ARG A 200 -29.13 -12.88 13.93
N TYR A 201 -30.32 -13.46 14.00
CA TYR A 201 -30.67 -14.48 14.98
C TYR A 201 -31.62 -15.46 14.31
N ASP A 202 -31.07 -16.35 13.47
CA ASP A 202 -31.57 -17.71 13.22
C ASP A 202 -30.79 -18.30 12.04
N GLN A 203 -29.63 -18.90 12.33
CA GLN A 203 -29.17 -20.07 11.61
C GLN A 203 -28.14 -20.80 12.47
N ASP A 204 -28.68 -21.69 13.30
CA ASP A 204 -28.00 -22.95 13.64
C ASP A 204 -27.62 -23.65 12.32
N ASP A 205 -26.39 -24.16 12.26
CA ASP A 205 -25.89 -25.17 11.32
C ASP A 205 -26.29 -25.04 9.84
N ASP A 206 -25.55 -24.24 9.07
CA ASP A 206 -25.18 -24.63 7.70
C ASP A 206 -23.88 -23.95 7.28
N GLU A 207 -23.00 -24.69 6.61
CA GLU A 207 -21.72 -24.25 6.04
C GLU A 207 -21.92 -23.32 4.83
N SER A 208 -22.74 -22.28 4.99
CA SER A 208 -22.82 -21.18 4.05
C SER A 208 -21.56 -20.32 4.23
N LEU A 209 -20.44 -20.74 3.63
CA LEU A 209 -19.34 -19.82 3.36
C LEU A 209 -19.95 -18.58 2.70
N PRO A 210 -19.66 -17.37 3.20
CA PRO A 210 -20.08 -16.16 2.51
C PRO A 210 -19.69 -16.30 1.04
N PRO A 211 -20.52 -15.79 0.10
CA PRO A 211 -20.24 -15.92 -1.34
C PRO A 211 -18.78 -15.52 -1.56
N PRO A 212 -18.03 -16.25 -2.40
CA PRO A 212 -16.59 -16.05 -2.53
C PRO A 212 -16.36 -14.57 -2.77
N ARG A 213 -15.77 -13.89 -1.78
CA ARG A 213 -15.39 -12.50 -1.91
C ARG A 213 -14.51 -12.45 -3.14
N GLU A 214 -14.97 -11.73 -4.16
CA GLU A 214 -14.18 -11.51 -5.35
C GLU A 214 -12.81 -11.01 -4.90
N ARG A 215 -11.72 -11.59 -5.42
CA ARG A 215 -10.37 -11.33 -4.89
C ARG A 215 -10.12 -9.83 -4.90
N SER A 216 -10.02 -9.26 -3.70
CA SER A 216 -9.78 -7.85 -3.47
C SER A 216 -8.31 -7.48 -3.69
N TYR A 217 -7.44 -8.38 -4.16
CA TYR A 217 -6.01 -8.09 -4.32
C TYR A 217 -5.37 -8.71 -5.57
N LYS A 218 -4.31 -8.07 -6.03
CA LYS A 218 -3.44 -8.50 -7.14
C LYS A 218 -1.97 -8.28 -6.80
N ILE A 219 -1.12 -9.18 -7.27
CA ILE A 219 0.33 -9.10 -7.10
C ILE A 219 0.99 -8.68 -8.40
N TYR A 220 1.89 -7.70 -8.31
CA TYR A 220 2.70 -7.19 -9.41
C TYR A 220 4.17 -7.43 -9.14
N LEU A 221 4.94 -7.59 -10.22
CA LEU A 221 6.38 -7.78 -10.17
C LEU A 221 7.06 -6.76 -11.06
N PHE A 222 7.99 -6.00 -10.49
CA PHE A 222 8.92 -5.14 -11.21
C PHE A 222 10.27 -5.85 -11.33
N ASP A 223 10.75 -6.01 -12.56
CA ASP A 223 12.09 -6.56 -12.81
C ASP A 223 13.20 -5.53 -12.51
N ASP A 224 14.45 -5.94 -12.64
CA ASP A 224 15.63 -5.09 -12.43
C ASP A 224 15.70 -3.88 -13.37
N SER A 225 14.97 -3.91 -14.49
CA SER A 225 14.83 -2.80 -15.43
C SER A 225 13.69 -1.84 -15.09
N GLY A 226 12.96 -2.08 -13.99
CA GLY A 226 11.82 -1.27 -13.57
C GLY A 226 10.54 -1.53 -14.38
N ARG A 227 10.49 -2.59 -15.19
CA ARG A 227 9.29 -2.93 -15.96
C ARG A 227 8.34 -3.74 -15.10
N CYS A 228 7.10 -3.27 -15.02
CA CYS A 228 6.01 -3.98 -14.36
C CYS A 228 5.49 -5.10 -15.27
N GLY A 229 5.58 -6.34 -14.83
CA GLY A 229 4.89 -7.48 -15.43
C GLY A 229 3.61 -7.80 -14.68
N GLU A 230 2.53 -8.08 -15.41
CA GLU A 230 1.39 -8.81 -14.85
C GLU A 230 1.69 -10.31 -14.88
N LEU A 231 1.37 -11.02 -13.78
CA LEU A 231 1.52 -12.47 -13.65
C LEU A 231 0.38 -13.25 -14.28
#